data_AF-A0A8C0ZT29-F1
#
_entry.id   AF-A0A8C0ZT29-F1
#
_cell.length_a   1.000
_cell.length_b   1.000
_cell.length_c   1.000
_cell.angle_alpha   90.00
_cell.angle_beta   90.00
_cell.angle_gamma   90.00
#
_symmetry.space_group_name_H-M   'P 1'
#
loop_
_entity.id
_entity.type
_entity.pdbx_description
1 polymer ?
#
loop_
_entity_poly.entity_id
_entity_poly.type
_entity_poly.pdbx_seq_one_letter_code
_entity_poly.pdbx_strand_id
1 'polypeptide(L)'
;MVCCSPGARLLLRAGLLAALAALCLLQVPGARSAACEPVRIPLCKSLPWNMTKMPNHLHHSTQANAILAIEQFEGLLGTHCSPDLLFFLCAMYAPICTIDFQHEPIKPCKSVCERARHGCEPILIKYRHSWPESLACEELPVYDRGVCISPEAIVTADGAGES
;
A
#
# COMPACT_ATOMS: atom_id res chain seq x y z
N MET A 1 -29.93 -44.17 47.33
CA MET A 1 -29.81 -42.70 47.44
C MET A 1 -28.33 -42.36 47.51
N VAL A 2 -27.72 -41.99 46.38
CA VAL A 2 -26.33 -41.48 46.37
C VAL A 2 -26.44 -39.97 46.54
N CYS A 3 -25.89 -39.44 47.64
CA CYS A 3 -25.84 -38.01 47.91
C CYS A 3 -24.95 -37.31 46.87
N CYS A 4 -25.54 -36.41 46.08
CA CYS A 4 -24.81 -35.51 45.20
C CYS A 4 -24.23 -34.37 46.07
N SER A 5 -22.95 -34.43 46.40
CA SER A 5 -22.29 -33.41 47.22
C SER A 5 -22.38 -32.02 46.55
N PRO A 6 -22.94 -31.00 47.23
CA PRO A 6 -23.09 -29.65 46.67
C PRO A 6 -21.74 -28.97 46.33
N GLY A 7 -20.65 -29.41 46.95
CA GLY A 7 -19.29 -28.90 46.70
C GLY A 7 -18.71 -29.25 45.32
N ALA A 8 -19.04 -30.42 44.75
CA ALA A 8 -18.48 -30.85 43.46
C ALA A 8 -19.01 -30.00 42.28
N ARG A 9 -20.27 -29.56 42.34
CA ARG A 9 -20.88 -28.68 41.34
C ARG A 9 -20.31 -27.26 41.37
N LEU A 10 -19.90 -26.78 42.54
CA LEU A 10 -19.32 -25.45 42.72
C LEU A 10 -17.88 -25.39 42.18
N LEU A 11 -17.11 -26.45 42.40
CA LEU A 11 -15.74 -26.58 41.88
C LEU A 11 -15.69 -26.71 40.34
N LEU A 12 -16.62 -27.47 39.73
CA LEU A 12 -16.73 -27.52 38.26
C LEU A 12 -17.09 -26.16 37.65
N ARG A 13 -17.97 -25.38 38.29
CA ARG A 13 -18.37 -24.04 37.83
C ARG A 13 -17.20 -23.05 37.94
N ALA A 14 -16.45 -23.09 39.04
CA ALA A 14 -15.27 -22.25 39.22
C ALA A 14 -14.15 -22.57 38.21
N GLY A 15 -13.90 -23.86 37.94
CA GLY A 15 -12.94 -24.29 36.93
C GLY A 15 -13.33 -23.91 35.49
N LEU A 16 -14.62 -23.99 35.16
CA LEU A 16 -15.14 -23.58 33.84
C LEU A 16 -15.04 -22.06 33.64
N LEU A 17 -15.35 -21.26 34.67
CA LEU A 17 -15.20 -19.81 34.64
C LEU A 17 -13.73 -19.38 34.51
N ALA A 18 -12.81 -20.05 35.21
CA ALA A 18 -11.38 -19.80 35.10
C ALA A 18 -10.82 -20.16 33.71
N ALA A 19 -11.27 -21.29 33.12
CA ALA A 19 -10.88 -21.70 31.77
C ALA A 19 -11.41 -20.74 30.68
N LEU A 20 -12.65 -20.25 30.83
CA LEU A 20 -13.23 -19.25 29.92
C LEU A 20 -12.52 -17.90 30.01
N ALA A 21 -12.13 -17.47 31.21
CA ALA A 21 -11.33 -16.26 31.41
C ALA A 21 -9.93 -16.39 30.76
N ALA A 22 -9.29 -17.56 30.90
CA ALA A 22 -8.01 -17.84 30.24
C ALA A 22 -8.12 -17.88 28.70
N LEU A 23 -9.23 -18.40 28.15
CA LEU A 23 -9.51 -18.34 26.71
C LEU A 23 -9.74 -16.91 26.21
N CYS A 24 -10.34 -16.04 27.02
CA CYS A 24 -10.51 -14.63 26.68
C CYS A 24 -9.18 -13.88 26.62
N LEU A 25 -8.23 -14.23 27.50
CA LEU A 25 -6.88 -13.66 27.51
C LEU A 25 -6.00 -14.15 26.34
N LEU A 26 -6.38 -15.26 25.70
CA LEU A 26 -5.75 -15.77 24.47
C LEU A 26 -6.32 -15.17 23.19
N GLN A 27 -7.27 -14.23 23.28
CA GLN A 27 -7.72 -13.48 22.11
C GLN A 27 -6.62 -12.50 21.67
N VAL A 28 -5.68 -13.00 20.88
CA VAL A 28 -4.79 -12.15 20.09
C VAL A 28 -5.70 -11.29 19.22
N PRO A 29 -5.68 -9.95 19.36
CA PRO A 29 -6.37 -9.09 18.42
C PRO A 29 -5.75 -9.37 17.05
N GLY A 30 -6.45 -10.13 16.21
CA GLY A 30 -6.05 -10.28 14.82
C GLY A 30 -5.88 -8.87 14.27
N ALA A 31 -4.70 -8.57 13.72
CA ALA A 31 -4.42 -7.28 13.11
C ALA A 31 -5.51 -7.04 12.06
N ARG A 32 -6.50 -6.21 12.41
CA ARG A 32 -7.52 -5.79 11.46
C ARG A 32 -6.76 -5.02 10.40
N SER A 33 -6.69 -5.57 9.19
CA SER A 33 -6.16 -4.87 8.02
C SER A 33 -6.71 -3.45 8.00
N ALA A 34 -5.83 -2.44 8.04
CA ALA A 34 -6.25 -1.03 8.08
C ALA A 34 -7.21 -0.74 6.93
N ALA A 35 -8.35 -0.12 7.20
CA ALA A 35 -9.33 0.17 6.15
C ALA A 35 -8.73 1.14 5.11
N CYS A 36 -9.27 1.12 3.88
CA CYS A 36 -8.94 2.13 2.89
C CYS A 36 -9.23 3.53 3.44
N GLU A 37 -8.39 4.50 3.11
CA GLU A 37 -8.58 5.91 3.43
C GLU A 37 -8.48 6.78 2.17
N PRO A 38 -9.16 7.94 2.12
CA PRO A 38 -9.05 8.85 0.97
C PRO A 38 -7.62 9.33 0.74
N VAL A 39 -7.22 9.49 -0.53
CA VAL A 39 -5.94 10.09 -0.91
C VAL A 39 -5.93 11.57 -0.52
N ARG A 40 -4.97 11.94 0.32
CA ARG A 40 -4.75 13.31 0.82
C ARG A 40 -3.47 13.95 0.27
N ILE A 41 -2.62 13.16 -0.39
CA ILE A 41 -1.39 13.66 -1.04
C ILE A 41 -1.76 14.61 -2.20
N PRO A 42 -1.43 15.91 -2.13
CA PRO A 42 -1.85 16.88 -3.14
C PRO A 42 -1.44 16.51 -4.58
N LEU A 43 -0.19 16.05 -4.77
CA LEU A 43 0.34 15.63 -6.08
C LEU A 43 -0.45 14.47 -6.71
N CYS A 44 -1.02 13.58 -5.88
CA CYS A 44 -1.66 12.35 -6.35
C CYS A 44 -3.17 12.48 -6.57
N LYS A 45 -3.76 13.66 -6.33
CA LYS A 45 -5.22 13.87 -6.48
C LYS A 45 -5.72 13.76 -7.91
N SER A 46 -4.86 13.97 -8.90
CA SER A 46 -5.19 13.88 -10.32
C SER A 46 -5.16 12.44 -10.86
N LEU A 47 -4.75 11.47 -10.04
CA LEU A 47 -4.67 10.08 -10.48
C LEU A 47 -6.03 9.40 -10.49
N PRO A 48 -6.15 8.28 -11.21
CA PRO A 48 -7.47 7.68 -11.43
C PRO A 48 -8.06 6.95 -10.22
N TRP A 49 -7.32 6.84 -9.11
CA TRP A 49 -7.83 6.32 -7.84
C TRP A 49 -7.86 7.40 -6.76
N ASN A 50 -8.89 7.36 -5.92
CA ASN A 50 -9.11 8.31 -4.83
C ASN A 50 -8.98 7.68 -3.43
N MET A 51 -8.78 6.36 -3.35
CA MET A 51 -8.62 5.61 -2.09
C MET A 51 -7.26 4.94 -2.05
N THR A 52 -6.58 5.04 -0.91
CA THR A 52 -5.30 4.41 -0.62
C THR A 52 -5.35 3.64 0.70
N LYS A 53 -4.25 2.98 1.04
CA LYS A 53 -4.08 2.23 2.27
C LYS A 53 -2.65 2.35 2.75
N MET A 54 -2.50 2.49 4.06
CA MET A 54 -1.20 2.50 4.74
C MET A 54 -0.96 1.16 5.46
N PRO A 55 0.31 0.71 5.61
CA PRO A 55 1.52 1.37 5.12
C PRO A 55 1.65 1.33 3.59
N ASN A 56 2.34 2.32 3.02
CA ASN A 56 2.67 2.34 1.59
C ASN A 56 3.92 1.50 1.29
N HIS A 57 4.33 1.44 0.01
CA HIS A 57 5.50 0.64 -0.44
C HIS A 57 6.84 1.11 0.11
N LEU A 58 6.86 2.29 0.73
CA LEU A 58 8.02 2.91 1.36
C LEU A 58 7.92 2.84 2.90
N HIS A 59 7.01 2.01 3.41
CA HIS A 59 6.80 1.74 4.84
C HIS A 59 6.39 2.97 5.67
N HIS A 60 5.90 4.04 5.03
CA HIS A 60 5.27 5.13 5.77
C HIS A 60 3.97 4.59 6.37
N SER A 61 3.80 4.73 7.69
CA SER A 61 2.59 4.27 8.38
C SER A 61 1.40 5.23 8.24
N THR A 62 1.65 6.47 7.81
CA THR A 62 0.62 7.51 7.67
C THR A 62 0.83 8.30 6.38
N GLN A 63 -0.27 8.80 5.80
CA GLN A 63 -0.17 9.73 4.67
C GLN A 63 0.55 11.03 5.02
N ALA A 64 0.53 11.49 6.29
CA ALA A 64 1.27 12.68 6.70
C ALA A 64 2.79 12.53 6.46
N ASN A 65 3.35 11.35 6.79
CA ASN A 65 4.75 11.06 6.51
C ASN A 65 5.00 10.92 5.00
N ALA A 66 4.07 10.28 4.27
CA ALA A 66 4.17 10.14 2.82
C ALA A 66 4.12 11.50 2.09
N ILE A 67 3.32 12.46 2.58
CA ILE A 67 3.24 13.84 2.05
C ILE A 67 4.60 14.52 2.16
N LEU A 68 5.20 14.55 3.35
CA LEU A 68 6.51 15.16 3.56
C LEU A 68 7.59 14.51 2.68
N ALA A 69 7.53 13.20 2.50
CA ALA A 69 8.52 12.44 1.75
C ALA A 69 8.35 12.53 0.21
N ILE A 70 7.15 12.79 -0.31
CA ILE A 70 6.93 12.95 -1.76
C ILE A 70 7.17 14.39 -2.23
N GLU A 71 6.99 15.39 -1.36
CA GLU A 71 7.23 16.82 -1.66
C GLU A 71 8.65 17.08 -2.20
N GLN A 72 9.65 16.29 -1.79
CA GLN A 72 11.01 16.40 -2.31
C GLN A 72 11.13 16.16 -3.83
N PHE A 73 10.14 15.51 -4.45
CA PHE A 73 10.11 15.23 -5.89
C PHE A 73 9.41 16.33 -6.71
N GLU A 74 8.83 17.37 -6.10
CA GLU A 74 8.14 18.44 -6.83
C GLU A 74 9.04 19.12 -7.86
N GLY A 75 10.29 19.39 -7.50
CA GLY A 75 11.28 19.96 -8.42
C GLY A 75 11.58 19.05 -9.61
N LEU A 76 11.66 17.73 -9.39
CA LEU A 76 11.89 16.75 -10.46
C LEU A 76 10.66 16.61 -11.36
N LEU A 77 9.46 16.53 -10.78
CA LEU A 77 8.19 16.52 -11.49
C LEU A 77 8.03 17.76 -12.40
N GLY A 78 8.43 18.93 -11.92
CA GLY A 78 8.41 20.18 -12.67
C GLY A 78 9.35 20.23 -13.88
N THR A 79 10.29 19.28 -14.01
CA THR A 79 11.13 19.16 -15.22
C THR A 79 10.45 18.40 -16.35
N HIS A 80 9.33 17.72 -16.08
CA HIS A 80 8.63 16.85 -17.03
C HIS A 80 9.54 15.80 -17.71
N CYS A 81 10.55 15.31 -16.97
CA CYS A 81 11.53 14.35 -17.47
C CYS A 81 10.94 13.00 -17.90
N SER A 82 9.77 12.62 -17.39
CA SER A 82 9.02 11.44 -17.81
C SER A 82 7.52 11.61 -17.57
N PRO A 83 6.65 11.19 -18.50
CA PRO A 83 5.19 11.21 -18.30
C PRO A 83 4.73 10.21 -17.23
N ASP A 84 5.53 9.18 -16.95
CA ASP A 84 5.19 8.12 -16.00
C ASP A 84 5.59 8.45 -14.56
N LEU A 85 6.40 9.50 -14.33
CA LEU A 85 6.99 9.78 -13.01
C LEU A 85 5.93 9.99 -11.94
N LEU A 86 4.90 10.81 -12.22
CA LEU A 86 3.85 11.10 -11.23
C LEU A 86 3.06 9.84 -10.86
N PHE A 87 2.67 9.06 -11.88
CA PHE A 87 1.99 7.80 -11.67
C PHE A 87 2.83 6.85 -10.83
N PHE A 88 4.12 6.68 -11.18
CA PHE A 88 5.04 5.80 -10.47
C PHE A 88 5.20 6.22 -9.00
N LEU A 89 5.50 7.49 -8.74
CA LEU A 89 5.66 8.00 -7.37
C LEU A 89 4.37 7.77 -6.57
N CYS A 90 3.22 8.16 -7.08
CA CYS A 90 1.98 7.97 -6.33
C CYS A 90 1.57 6.50 -6.17
N ALA A 91 1.90 5.62 -7.11
CA ALA A 91 1.71 4.18 -6.94
C ALA A 91 2.59 3.63 -5.79
N MET A 92 3.75 4.24 -5.52
CA MET A 92 4.62 3.91 -4.39
C MET A 92 4.16 4.56 -3.06
N TYR A 93 3.78 5.84 -3.11
CA TYR A 93 3.50 6.67 -1.93
C TYR A 93 2.04 6.62 -1.45
N ALA A 94 1.09 6.45 -2.35
CA ALA A 94 -0.34 6.33 -2.09
C ALA A 94 -0.95 5.23 -2.99
N PRO A 95 -0.55 3.96 -2.78
CA PRO A 95 -0.99 2.85 -3.64
C PRO A 95 -2.52 2.72 -3.64
N ILE A 96 -3.10 2.30 -4.76
CA ILE A 96 -4.54 2.07 -4.88
C ILE A 96 -5.02 1.04 -3.85
N CYS A 97 -6.10 1.38 -3.13
CA CYS A 97 -6.75 0.43 -2.24
C CYS A 97 -7.71 -0.46 -3.01
N THR A 98 -7.50 -1.77 -2.98
CA THR A 98 -8.37 -2.77 -3.63
C THR A 98 -8.73 -3.88 -2.65
N ILE A 99 -9.79 -4.63 -2.93
CA ILE A 99 -10.27 -5.70 -2.04
C ILE A 99 -9.34 -6.93 -2.04
N ASP A 100 -8.64 -7.18 -3.14
CA ASP A 100 -7.76 -8.34 -3.28
C ASP A 100 -6.38 -8.13 -2.64
N PHE A 101 -5.96 -6.87 -2.47
CA PHE A 101 -4.63 -6.49 -1.98
C PHE A 101 -4.69 -5.79 -0.61
N GLN A 102 -5.36 -6.45 0.36
CA GLN A 102 -5.60 -5.91 1.70
C GLN A 102 -4.42 -6.04 2.68
N HIS A 103 -3.44 -6.90 2.40
CA HIS A 103 -2.27 -7.07 3.28
C HIS A 103 -1.04 -6.33 2.75
N GLU A 104 -0.78 -6.45 1.46
CA GLU A 104 0.24 -5.70 0.73
C GLU A 104 -0.45 -5.04 -0.47
N PRO A 105 -0.39 -3.70 -0.61
CA PRO A 105 -1.00 -3.03 -1.74
C PRO A 105 -0.41 -3.50 -3.08
N ILE A 106 -1.13 -3.30 -4.18
CA ILE A 106 -0.59 -3.61 -5.52
C ILE A 106 0.57 -2.65 -5.86
N LYS A 107 1.66 -3.19 -6.43
CA LYS A 107 2.84 -2.42 -6.82
C LYS A 107 2.72 -1.90 -8.27
N PRO A 108 3.39 -0.79 -8.63
CA PRO A 108 3.56 -0.42 -10.03
C PRO A 108 4.36 -1.49 -10.77
N CYS A 109 4.08 -1.66 -12.06
CA CYS A 109 4.86 -2.56 -12.89
C CYS A 109 6.30 -2.06 -13.05
N LYS A 110 7.25 -3.00 -13.11
CA LYS A 110 8.67 -2.71 -13.32
C LYS A 110 8.94 -1.80 -14.52
N SER A 111 8.24 -2.03 -15.62
CA SER A 111 8.35 -1.22 -16.85
C SER A 111 8.00 0.26 -16.61
N VAL A 112 7.03 0.57 -15.75
CA VAL A 112 6.64 1.95 -15.42
C VAL A 112 7.75 2.64 -14.63
N CYS A 113 8.34 1.95 -13.65
CA CYS A 113 9.50 2.44 -12.92
C CYS A 113 10.68 2.70 -13.87
N GLU A 114 10.98 1.76 -14.76
CA GLU A 114 12.10 1.89 -15.71
C GLU A 114 11.90 3.09 -16.64
N ARG A 115 10.69 3.36 -17.14
CA ARG A 115 10.40 4.55 -17.95
C ARG A 115 10.52 5.85 -17.14
N ALA A 116 10.06 5.86 -15.89
CA ALA A 116 10.23 7.01 -15.00
C ALA A 116 11.72 7.28 -14.71
N ARG A 117 12.47 6.24 -14.33
CA ARG A 117 13.90 6.30 -14.03
C ARG A 117 14.70 6.72 -15.26
N HIS A 118 14.45 6.12 -16.42
CA HIS A 118 15.19 6.41 -17.65
C HIS A 118 15.11 7.89 -18.04
N GLY A 119 13.92 8.51 -17.93
CA GLY A 119 13.76 9.93 -18.21
C GLY A 119 14.36 10.85 -17.14
N CYS A 120 14.26 10.47 -15.87
CA CYS A 120 14.48 11.39 -14.75
C CYS A 120 15.82 11.22 -14.01
N GLU A 121 16.43 10.03 -14.02
CA GLU A 121 17.74 9.78 -13.42
C GLU A 121 18.86 10.65 -14.01
N PRO A 122 18.92 10.92 -15.34
CA PRO A 122 19.90 11.85 -15.89
C PRO A 122 19.79 13.27 -15.32
N ILE A 123 18.57 13.73 -14.99
CA ILE A 123 18.34 15.02 -14.36
C ILE A 123 18.86 15.03 -12.93
N LEU A 124 18.59 13.96 -12.16
CA LEU A 124 19.14 13.82 -10.80
C LEU A 124 20.67 13.85 -10.82
N ILE A 125 21.30 13.07 -11.71
CA ILE A 125 22.76 12.99 -11.84
C ILE A 125 23.35 14.36 -12.18
N LYS A 126 22.72 15.14 -13.06
CA LYS A 126 23.15 16.51 -13.41
C LYS A 126 23.25 17.41 -12.17
N TYR A 127 22.37 17.21 -11.20
CA TYR A 127 22.36 17.93 -9.92
C TYR A 127 23.04 17.17 -8.77
N ARG A 128 23.86 16.16 -9.08
CA ARG A 128 24.62 15.33 -8.11
C ARG A 128 23.74 14.55 -7.13
N HIS A 129 22.55 14.17 -7.57
CA HIS A 129 21.68 13.22 -6.89
C HIS A 129 21.65 11.88 -7.66
N SER A 130 21.27 10.81 -6.98
CA SER A 130 21.05 9.49 -7.57
C SER A 130 19.58 9.12 -7.53
N TRP A 131 19.16 8.19 -8.40
CA TRP A 131 17.87 7.54 -8.23
C TRP A 131 17.82 6.83 -6.86
N PRO A 132 16.79 7.06 -6.02
CA PRO A 132 16.75 6.49 -4.68
C PRO A 132 16.64 4.96 -4.70
N GLU A 133 17.37 4.29 -3.80
CA GLU A 133 17.33 2.83 -3.66
C GLU A 133 15.93 2.32 -3.28
N SER A 134 15.19 3.08 -2.47
CA SER A 134 13.79 2.76 -2.13
C SER A 134 12.82 2.81 -3.32
N LEU A 135 13.27 3.33 -4.46
CA LEU A 135 12.55 3.38 -5.73
C LEU A 135 13.23 2.50 -6.80
N ALA A 136 14.12 1.59 -6.41
CA ALA A 136 14.77 0.65 -7.32
C ALA A 136 13.72 -0.18 -8.10
N CYS A 137 13.92 -0.32 -9.40
CA CYS A 137 12.96 -0.99 -10.27
C CYS A 137 13.09 -2.52 -10.22
N GLU A 138 14.23 -3.02 -9.72
CA GLU A 138 14.62 -4.42 -9.74
C GLU A 138 13.70 -5.30 -8.88
N GLU A 139 13.14 -4.73 -7.81
CA GLU A 139 12.25 -5.42 -6.87
C GLU A 139 10.76 -5.37 -7.28
N LEU A 140 10.44 -4.67 -8.38
CA LEU A 140 9.08 -4.53 -8.84
C LEU A 140 8.64 -5.71 -9.72
N PRO A 141 7.35 -6.09 -9.66
CA PRO A 141 6.81 -7.18 -10.47
C PRO A 141 6.84 -6.85 -11.98
N VAL A 142 7.07 -7.89 -12.78
CA VAL A 142 6.90 -7.84 -14.24
C VAL A 142 5.49 -8.32 -14.58
N TYR A 143 4.80 -7.62 -15.48
CA TYR A 143 3.37 -7.83 -15.79
C TYR A 143 3.03 -9.26 -16.25
N ASP A 144 3.93 -9.92 -16.99
CA ASP A 144 3.76 -11.29 -17.47
C ASP A 144 4.02 -12.37 -16.41
N ARG A 145 4.53 -11.98 -15.24
CA ARG A 145 4.93 -12.89 -14.15
C ARG A 145 4.32 -12.52 -12.78
N GLY A 146 3.43 -11.54 -12.73
CA GLY A 146 2.78 -11.09 -11.49
C GLY A 146 1.72 -10.02 -11.75
N VAL A 147 1.00 -9.64 -10.69
CA VAL A 147 -0.05 -8.61 -10.77
C VAL A 147 0.53 -7.25 -10.38
N CYS A 148 0.42 -6.27 -11.27
CA CYS A 148 0.94 -4.91 -11.09
C CYS A 148 0.12 -3.88 -11.89
N ILE A 149 0.30 -2.59 -11.58
CA ILE A 149 -0.45 -1.49 -12.24
C ILE A 149 0.42 -0.68 -13.20
N SER A 150 -0.20 -0.25 -14.30
CA SER A 150 0.38 0.57 -15.37
C SER A 150 -0.62 1.66 -15.79
N PRO A 151 -0.19 2.87 -16.20
CA PRO A 151 -1.10 3.95 -16.56
C PRO A 151 -2.02 3.63 -17.75
N GLU A 152 -1.61 2.71 -18.64
CA GLU A 152 -2.37 2.31 -19.83
C GLU A 152 -3.61 1.46 -19.51
N ALA A 153 -3.74 0.92 -18.29
CA ALA A 153 -4.95 0.24 -17.83
C ALA A 153 -6.15 1.22 -17.65
N ILE A 154 -5.92 2.51 -17.87
CA ILE A 154 -6.84 3.61 -17.57
C ILE A 154 -7.16 4.41 -18.84
N VAL A 155 -6.81 3.90 -20.03
CA VAL A 155 -7.22 4.50 -21.30
C VAL A 155 -8.75 4.55 -21.33
N THR A 156 -9.26 5.76 -21.22
CA THR A 156 -10.67 6.11 -21.38
C THR A 156 -11.17 5.61 -22.72
N ALA A 157 -12.45 5.26 -22.77
CA ALA A 157 -13.18 4.75 -23.93
C ALA A 157 -13.25 5.71 -25.15
N ASP A 158 -12.33 6.66 -25.28
CA ASP A 158 -12.36 7.73 -26.28
C ASP A 158 -11.29 7.58 -27.38
N GLY A 159 -10.61 6.43 -27.46
CA GLY A 159 -9.56 6.16 -28.45
C GLY A 159 -9.94 5.20 -29.58
N ALA A 160 -11.22 4.83 -29.73
CA ALA A 160 -11.70 4.01 -30.85
C ALA A 160 -12.16 4.90 -32.00
N GLY A 161 -11.20 5.46 -32.74
CA GLY A 161 -11.48 6.16 -33.97
C GLY A 161 -10.38 7.11 -34.35
N GLU A 162 -9.30 6.59 -34.94
CA GLU A 162 -8.59 7.32 -35.99
C GLU A 162 -7.90 6.29 -36.91
N SER A 163 -8.58 5.98 -38.01
CA SER A 163 -8.05 5.34 -39.22
C SER A 163 -8.64 6.08 -40.40
#